data_AF-A0AA38HN61-F1
#
_entry.id   AF-A0AA38HN61-F1
#
_cell.length_a   1.000
_cell.length_b   1.000
_cell.length_c   1.000
_cell.angle_alpha   90.00
_cell.angle_beta   90.00
_cell.angle_gamma   90.00
#
_symmetry.space_group_name_H-M   'P 1'
#
loop_
_entity.id
_entity.type
_entity.pdbx_description
1 polymer ?
#
loop_
_entity_poly.entity_id
_entity_poly.type
_entity_poly.pdbx_seq_one_letter_code
_entity_poly.pdbx_strand_id
1 'polypeptide(L)'
;MAKEPSDVMDLEDRDPNKLNQHLQVSWEDVIGEPASIRSPECAWSVSNQCFKLSKNFCYVCLSVVCAPVTAFCLGITFACLSFEQIWCRTPTLRVWKISCASIRNFVAVFAHAIIIPCTSACGYFWSEIKVKTHAISGDVDEKKDDVLLV
;
A
#
# COMPACT_ATOMS: atom_id res chain seq x y z
N MET A 1 -34.42 -42.93 0.55
CA MET A 1 -33.94 -42.75 -0.84
C MET A 1 -32.84 -41.70 -0.79
N ALA A 2 -31.59 -42.16 -0.66
CA ALA A 2 -30.42 -41.30 -0.53
C ALA A 2 -30.13 -40.65 -1.89
N LYS A 3 -29.96 -39.32 -1.91
CA LYS A 3 -29.51 -38.59 -3.08
C LYS A 3 -27.98 -38.51 -3.01
N GLU A 4 -27.34 -39.30 -3.85
CA GLU A 4 -25.90 -39.28 -4.13
C GLU A 4 -25.42 -37.86 -4.54
N PRO A 5 -24.15 -37.53 -4.28
CA PRO A 5 -23.64 -36.17 -4.37
C PRO A 5 -23.65 -35.73 -5.83
N SER A 6 -24.26 -34.58 -6.10
CA SER A 6 -24.05 -33.90 -7.36
C SER A 6 -22.56 -33.58 -7.46
N ASP A 7 -21.88 -34.26 -8.37
CA ASP A 7 -20.56 -33.96 -8.89
C ASP A 7 -20.58 -32.51 -9.42
N VAL A 8 -20.47 -31.56 -8.50
CA VAL A 8 -20.13 -30.18 -8.80
C VAL A 8 -18.70 -30.25 -9.26
N MET A 9 -18.50 -30.34 -10.59
CA MET A 9 -17.23 -29.96 -11.19
C MET A 9 -16.78 -28.68 -10.48
N ASP A 10 -15.71 -28.78 -9.70
CA ASP A 10 -15.16 -27.66 -8.96
C ASP A 10 -14.73 -26.61 -9.99
N LEU A 11 -15.60 -25.64 -10.24
CA LEU A 11 -15.35 -24.59 -11.20
C LEU A 11 -14.24 -23.74 -10.60
N GLU A 12 -13.04 -23.87 -11.17
CA GLU A 12 -11.85 -23.13 -10.74
C GLU A 12 -12.16 -21.64 -10.61
N ASP A 13 -11.84 -21.06 -9.44
CA ASP A 13 -12.04 -19.64 -9.19
C ASP A 13 -11.19 -18.81 -10.16
N ARG A 14 -11.86 -18.10 -11.07
CA ARG A 14 -11.22 -17.28 -12.12
C ARG A 14 -10.77 -15.91 -11.62
N ASP A 15 -11.12 -15.50 -10.39
CA ASP A 15 -10.69 -14.24 -9.78
C ASP A 15 -10.10 -14.45 -8.36
N PRO A 16 -9.00 -15.22 -8.22
CA PRO A 16 -8.42 -15.54 -6.92
C PRO A 16 -7.88 -14.29 -6.20
N ASN A 17 -7.53 -13.25 -6.94
CA ASN A 17 -7.03 -11.98 -6.42
C ASN A 17 -8.15 -10.96 -6.13
N LYS A 18 -9.43 -11.33 -6.34
CA LYS A 18 -10.59 -10.49 -6.02
C LYS A 18 -10.54 -9.11 -6.70
N LEU A 19 -10.09 -9.06 -7.94
CA LEU A 19 -9.97 -7.82 -8.72
C LEU A 19 -11.34 -7.23 -9.06
N ASN A 20 -12.37 -8.06 -9.18
CA ASN A 20 -13.66 -7.67 -9.75
C ASN A 20 -14.84 -7.80 -8.78
N GLN A 21 -14.61 -7.68 -7.47
CA GLN A 21 -15.68 -7.78 -6.45
C GLN A 21 -16.85 -6.81 -6.70
N HIS A 22 -16.56 -5.62 -7.22
CA HIS A 22 -17.56 -4.59 -7.51
C HIS A 22 -18.54 -4.98 -8.66
N LEU A 23 -18.22 -5.98 -9.48
CA LEU A 23 -19.08 -6.46 -10.57
C LEU A 23 -20.09 -7.53 -10.14
N GLN A 24 -20.08 -7.93 -8.86
CA GLN A 24 -21.05 -8.87 -8.29
C GLN A 24 -22.40 -8.19 -8.05
N VAL A 25 -23.07 -7.81 -9.15
CA VAL A 25 -24.39 -7.15 -9.13
C VAL A 25 -25.49 -8.20 -9.31
N SER A 26 -26.43 -8.24 -8.38
CA SER A 26 -27.64 -9.08 -8.45
C SER A 26 -28.84 -8.32 -9.04
N TRP A 27 -29.90 -9.04 -9.41
CA TRP A 27 -31.12 -8.42 -9.95
C TRP A 27 -31.73 -7.40 -8.97
N GLU A 28 -31.73 -7.73 -7.68
CA GLU A 28 -32.29 -6.92 -6.60
C GLU A 28 -31.48 -5.63 -6.36
N ASP A 29 -30.19 -5.63 -6.69
CA ASP A 29 -29.33 -4.43 -6.63
C ASP A 29 -29.62 -3.44 -7.76
N VAL A 30 -30.17 -3.92 -8.89
CA VAL A 30 -30.48 -3.08 -10.06
C VAL A 30 -31.92 -2.60 -10.03
N ILE A 31 -32.85 -3.52 -9.78
CA ILE A 31 -34.27 -3.27 -9.72
C ILE A 31 -34.75 -3.78 -8.36
N GLY A 32 -35.07 -2.85 -7.46
CA GLY A 32 -35.58 -3.13 -6.13
C GLY A 32 -36.95 -2.52 -5.92
N GLU A 33 -37.93 -3.34 -5.52
CA GLU A 33 -39.27 -2.87 -5.18
C GLU A 33 -39.42 -2.69 -3.65
N PRO A 34 -40.04 -1.58 -3.18
CA PRO A 34 -40.29 -1.38 -1.76
C PRO A 34 -41.42 -2.30 -1.25
N ALA A 35 -41.39 -2.65 0.04
CA ALA A 35 -42.37 -3.57 0.64
C ALA A 35 -43.84 -3.12 0.51
N SER A 36 -44.10 -1.83 0.27
CA SER A 36 -45.44 -1.26 0.14
C SER A 36 -46.06 -1.46 -1.25
N ILE A 37 -45.27 -1.67 -2.31
CA ILE A 37 -45.75 -1.78 -3.70
C ILE A 37 -44.93 -2.87 -4.38
N ARG A 38 -45.54 -4.05 -4.59
CA ARG A 38 -44.91 -5.19 -5.27
C ARG A 38 -45.61 -5.54 -6.57
N SER A 39 -44.81 -5.79 -7.60
CA SER A 39 -45.24 -6.41 -8.84
C SER A 39 -45.70 -7.85 -8.60
N PRO A 40 -46.54 -8.41 -9.48
CA PRO A 40 -46.93 -9.82 -9.40
C PRO A 40 -45.71 -10.75 -9.43
N GLU A 41 -45.70 -11.78 -8.57
CA GLU A 41 -44.57 -12.72 -8.40
C GLU A 41 -44.14 -13.40 -9.71
N CYS A 42 -45.07 -13.66 -10.62
CA CYS A 42 -44.78 -14.22 -11.94
C CYS A 42 -43.94 -13.25 -12.80
N ALA A 43 -44.34 -11.97 -12.85
CA ALA A 43 -43.62 -10.95 -13.61
C ALA A 43 -42.22 -10.72 -13.03
N TRP A 44 -42.12 -10.70 -11.69
CA TRP A 44 -40.84 -10.61 -10.98
C TRP A 44 -39.90 -11.78 -11.27
N SER A 45 -40.40 -13.02 -11.22
CA SER A 45 -39.59 -14.22 -11.48
C SER A 45 -39.11 -14.30 -12.93
N VAL A 46 -40.00 -14.03 -13.89
CA VAL A 46 -39.65 -14.06 -15.33
C VAL A 46 -38.63 -12.99 -15.67
N SER A 47 -38.79 -11.77 -15.15
CA SER A 47 -37.83 -10.68 -15.38
C SER A 47 -36.46 -10.99 -14.76
N ASN A 48 -36.40 -11.50 -13.54
CA ASN A 48 -35.16 -11.94 -12.91
C ASN A 48 -34.45 -13.04 -13.72
N GLN A 49 -35.18 -14.04 -14.21
CA GLN A 49 -34.61 -15.10 -15.03
C GLN A 49 -34.11 -14.58 -16.38
N CYS A 50 -34.89 -13.71 -17.02
CA CYS A 50 -34.51 -13.06 -18.29
C CYS A 50 -33.23 -12.22 -18.11
N PHE A 51 -33.12 -11.46 -17.02
CA PHE A 51 -31.93 -10.68 -16.69
C PHE A 51 -30.69 -11.57 -16.51
N LYS A 52 -30.79 -12.63 -15.70
CA LYS A 52 -29.69 -13.58 -15.47
C LYS A 52 -29.22 -14.22 -16.77
N LEU A 53 -30.15 -14.72 -17.58
CA LEU A 53 -29.83 -15.38 -18.85
C LEU A 53 -29.18 -14.40 -19.84
N SER A 54 -29.78 -13.22 -20.02
CA SER A 54 -29.28 -12.21 -20.95
C SER A 54 -27.87 -11.74 -20.55
N LYS A 55 -27.66 -11.45 -19.26
CA LYS A 55 -26.35 -11.06 -18.72
C LYS A 55 -25.31 -12.16 -18.96
N ASN A 56 -25.65 -13.41 -18.65
CA ASN A 56 -24.72 -14.53 -18.80
C ASN A 56 -24.38 -14.77 -20.27
N PHE A 57 -25.39 -14.78 -21.15
CA PHE A 57 -25.19 -15.00 -22.57
C PHE A 57 -24.32 -13.91 -23.20
N CYS A 58 -24.66 -12.64 -22.99
CA CYS A 58 -23.87 -11.52 -23.51
C CYS A 58 -22.44 -11.53 -22.97
N TYR A 59 -22.26 -11.80 -21.68
CA TYR A 59 -20.93 -11.91 -21.08
C TYR A 59 -20.12 -13.04 -21.70
N VAL A 60 -20.70 -14.24 -21.86
CA VAL A 60 -20.02 -15.38 -22.48
C VAL A 60 -19.62 -15.05 -23.92
N CYS A 61 -20.55 -14.55 -24.74
CA CYS A 61 -20.26 -14.18 -26.13
C CYS A 61 -19.12 -13.15 -26.23
N LEU A 62 -19.18 -12.07 -25.44
CA LEU A 62 -18.13 -11.06 -25.41
C LEU A 62 -16.80 -11.65 -24.92
N SER A 63 -16.82 -12.51 -23.89
CA SER A 63 -15.60 -13.11 -23.35
C SER A 63 -14.91 -14.03 -24.36
N VAL A 64 -15.67 -14.81 -25.14
CA VAL A 64 -15.11 -15.73 -26.15
C VAL A 64 -14.35 -14.95 -27.24
N VAL A 65 -14.83 -13.76 -27.60
CA VAL A 65 -14.21 -12.93 -28.63
C VAL A 65 -13.09 -12.06 -28.05
N CYS A 66 -13.37 -11.33 -26.98
CA CYS A 66 -12.49 -10.30 -26.45
C CYS A 66 -11.37 -10.85 -25.55
N ALA A 67 -11.59 -11.96 -24.83
CA ALA A 67 -10.59 -12.48 -23.91
C ALA A 67 -9.32 -12.98 -24.63
N PRO A 68 -9.40 -13.75 -25.74
CA PRO A 68 -8.20 -14.18 -26.47
C PRO A 68 -7.41 -13.00 -27.04
N VAL A 69 -8.10 -12.00 -27.62
CA VAL A 69 -7.48 -10.79 -28.16
C VAL A 69 -6.75 -10.02 -27.06
N THR A 70 -7.42 -9.83 -25.92
CA THR A 70 -6.83 -9.14 -24.77
C THR A 70 -5.63 -9.91 -24.20
N ALA A 71 -5.75 -11.23 -24.06
CA ALA A 71 -4.66 -12.10 -23.59
C ALA A 71 -3.44 -12.02 -24.52
N PHE A 72 -3.65 -11.98 -25.84
CA PHE A 72 -2.58 -11.83 -26.81
C PHE A 72 -1.86 -10.47 -26.69
N CYS A 73 -2.62 -9.38 -26.63
CA CYS A 73 -2.07 -8.03 -26.47
C CYS A 73 -1.29 -7.89 -25.14
N LEU A 74 -1.85 -8.40 -24.04
CA LEU A 74 -1.18 -8.40 -22.75
C LEU A 74 0.08 -9.29 -22.77
N GLY A 75 0.02 -10.46 -23.40
CA GLY A 75 1.16 -11.35 -23.56
C GLY A 75 2.34 -10.68 -24.25
N ILE A 76 2.11 -9.98 -25.37
CA ILE A 76 3.13 -9.19 -26.05
C ILE A 76 3.68 -8.08 -25.13
N THR A 77 2.77 -7.36 -24.45
CA THR A 77 3.16 -6.27 -23.54
C THR A 77 4.09 -6.77 -22.45
N PHE A 78 3.73 -7.88 -21.78
CA PHE A 78 4.54 -8.48 -20.74
C PHE A 78 5.86 -9.04 -21.28
N ALA A 79 5.88 -9.61 -22.50
CA ALA A 79 7.13 -10.05 -23.13
C ALA A 79 8.09 -8.87 -23.36
N CYS A 80 7.60 -7.75 -23.90
CA CYS A 80 8.38 -6.54 -24.10
C CYS A 80 8.88 -5.95 -22.76
N LEU A 81 8.00 -5.89 -21.75
CA LEU A 81 8.37 -5.45 -20.41
C LEU A 81 9.46 -6.34 -19.81
N SER A 82 9.32 -7.66 -19.88
CA SER A 82 10.34 -8.59 -19.39
C SER A 82 11.67 -8.41 -20.11
N PHE A 83 11.66 -8.24 -21.44
CA PHE A 83 12.87 -7.95 -22.21
C PHE A 83 13.53 -6.65 -21.74
N GLU A 84 12.77 -5.56 -21.66
CA GLU A 84 13.28 -4.26 -21.20
C GLU A 84 13.89 -4.34 -19.79
N GLN A 85 13.23 -5.05 -18.88
CA GLN A 85 13.70 -5.19 -17.51
C GLN A 85 15.02 -5.96 -17.42
N ILE A 86 15.14 -7.07 -18.15
CA ILE A 86 16.34 -7.92 -18.13
C ILE A 86 17.50 -7.21 -18.83
N TRP A 87 17.28 -6.69 -20.03
CA TRP A 87 18.34 -6.24 -20.92
C TRP A 87 18.68 -4.76 -20.77
N CYS A 88 17.74 -3.93 -20.33
CA CYS A 88 17.96 -2.47 -20.21
C CYS A 88 17.99 -2.04 -18.74
N ARG A 89 16.95 -2.31 -17.95
CA ARG A 89 16.86 -1.77 -16.59
C ARG A 89 17.84 -2.43 -15.63
N THR A 90 17.96 -3.75 -15.65
CA THR A 90 18.88 -4.48 -14.76
C THR A 90 20.34 -4.01 -14.89
N PRO A 91 20.96 -3.92 -16.08
CA PRO A 91 22.33 -3.42 -16.21
C PRO A 91 22.42 -1.93 -15.87
N THR A 92 21.44 -1.12 -16.26
CA THR A 92 21.43 0.32 -15.92
C THR A 92 21.40 0.54 -14.41
N LEU A 93 20.56 -0.22 -13.68
CA LEU A 93 20.52 -0.18 -12.22
C LEU A 93 21.82 -0.68 -11.59
N ARG A 94 22.51 -1.66 -12.21
CA ARG A 94 23.83 -2.10 -11.75
C ARG A 94 24.87 -0.98 -11.89
N VAL A 95 24.92 -0.29 -13.04
CA VAL A 95 25.81 0.86 -13.26
C VAL A 95 25.48 2.00 -12.30
N TRP A 96 24.20 2.31 -12.14
CA TRP A 96 23.74 3.33 -11.20
C TRP A 96 24.16 3.03 -9.76
N LYS A 97 24.02 1.77 -9.32
CA LYS A 97 24.47 1.34 -7.98
C LYS A 97 25.98 1.54 -7.79
N ILE A 98 26.80 1.24 -8.81
CA ILE A 98 28.25 1.47 -8.75
C ILE A 98 28.55 2.98 -8.65
N SER A 99 27.89 3.80 -9.47
CA SER A 99 28.03 5.26 -9.43
C SER A 99 27.65 5.84 -8.07
N CYS A 100 26.51 5.41 -7.51
CA CYS A 100 26.10 5.80 -6.16
C CYS A 100 27.10 5.39 -5.09
N ALA A 101 27.78 4.25 -5.21
CA ALA A 101 28.83 3.85 -4.27
C ALA A 101 30.01 4.82 -4.30
N SER A 102 30.40 5.29 -5.48
CA SER A 102 31.42 6.33 -5.63
C SER A 102 30.96 7.66 -5.03
N ILE A 103 29.73 8.10 -5.34
CA ILE A 103 29.13 9.32 -4.78
C ILE A 103 29.09 9.24 -3.25
N ARG A 104 28.73 8.09 -2.68
CA ARG A 104 28.70 7.88 -1.23
C ARG A 104 30.06 8.15 -0.60
N ASN A 105 31.14 7.70 -1.22
CA ASN A 105 32.49 7.96 -0.72
C ASN A 105 32.84 9.45 -0.77
N PHE A 106 32.49 10.15 -1.86
CA PHE A 106 32.68 11.60 -1.95
C PHE A 106 31.89 12.35 -0.88
N VAL A 107 30.61 12.00 -0.71
CA VAL A 107 29.74 12.62 0.32
C VAL A 107 30.27 12.34 1.71
N ALA A 108 30.78 11.13 1.98
CA ALA A 108 31.36 10.79 3.28
C ALA A 108 32.61 11.65 3.57
N VAL A 109 33.53 11.78 2.62
CA VAL A 109 34.72 12.63 2.78
C VAL A 109 34.32 14.09 3.00
N PHE A 110 33.37 14.60 2.23
CA PHE A 110 32.85 15.96 2.39
C PHE A 110 32.20 16.17 3.77
N ALA A 111 31.41 15.20 4.22
CA ALA A 111 30.79 15.24 5.54
C ALA A 111 31.85 15.25 6.66
N HIS A 112 32.89 14.42 6.56
CA HIS A 112 34.00 14.43 7.51
C HIS A 112 34.77 15.75 7.53
N ALA A 113 34.98 16.36 6.36
CA ALA A 113 35.77 17.58 6.24
C ALA A 113 35.02 18.85 6.71
N ILE A 114 33.70 18.90 6.54
CA ILE A 114 32.91 20.13 6.76
C ILE A 114 31.79 19.91 7.78
N ILE A 115 30.96 18.90 7.55
CA ILE A 115 29.76 18.70 8.38
C ILE A 115 30.12 18.33 9.81
N ILE A 116 31.11 17.45 10.02
CA ILE A 116 31.56 17.05 11.36
C ILE A 116 32.15 18.23 12.15
N PRO A 117 33.14 19.00 11.65
CA PRO A 117 33.65 20.13 12.41
C PRO A 117 32.58 21.21 12.66
N CYS A 118 31.68 21.47 11.69
CA CYS A 118 30.58 22.41 11.89
C CYS A 118 29.62 21.95 12.99
N THR A 119 29.18 20.70 12.96
CA THR A 119 28.27 20.15 13.99
C THR A 119 28.95 20.05 15.34
N SER A 120 30.24 19.72 15.40
CA SER A 120 31.03 19.75 16.64
C SER A 120 31.17 21.16 17.20
N ALA A 121 31.42 22.16 16.35
CA ALA A 121 31.47 23.56 16.78
C ALA A 121 30.11 24.04 17.31
N CYS A 122 29.01 23.75 16.60
CA CYS A 122 27.66 24.05 17.08
C CYS A 122 27.34 23.36 18.42
N GLY A 123 27.76 22.10 18.57
CA GLY A 123 27.63 21.36 19.84
C GLY A 123 28.43 21.99 20.98
N TYR A 124 29.66 22.46 20.69
CA TYR A 124 30.48 23.16 21.67
C TYR A 124 29.84 24.49 22.10
N PHE A 125 29.33 25.29 21.16
CA PHE A 125 28.60 26.52 21.47
C PHE A 125 27.41 26.28 22.42
N TRP A 126 26.65 25.20 22.22
CA TRP A 126 25.53 24.86 23.08
C TRP A 126 25.97 24.32 24.45
N SER A 127 27.11 23.62 24.51
CA SER A 127 27.64 23.03 25.75
C SER A 127 28.18 24.06 26.74
N GLU A 128 28.62 25.24 26.28
CA GLU A 128 29.09 26.31 27.17
C GLU A 128 27.95 27.04 27.90
N ILE A 129 26.69 26.81 27.52
CA ILE A 129 25.51 27.36 28.20
C ILE A 129 25.22 26.55 29.47
N LYS A 130 25.93 26.86 30.56
CA LYS A 130 25.72 26.25 31.87
C LYS A 130 24.56 26.94 32.60
N VAL A 131 23.39 26.30 32.58
CA VAL A 131 22.22 26.74 33.36
C VAL A 131 22.46 26.42 34.83
N LYS A 132 22.72 27.44 35.66
CA LYS A 132 22.66 27.29 37.12
C LYS A 132 21.20 27.35 37.54
N THR A 133 20.59 26.18 37.72
CA THR A 133 19.28 26.09 38.36
C THR A 133 19.45 26.48 39.83
N HIS A 134 19.15 27.74 40.16
CA HIS A 134 18.94 28.13 41.54
C HIS A 134 17.68 27.42 42.02
N ALA A 135 17.84 26.36 42.81
CA ALA A 135 16.76 25.90 43.67
C ALA A 135 16.44 27.07 44.60
N ILE A 136 15.22 27.58 44.52
CA ILE A 136 14.72 28.53 45.50
C ILE A 136 14.61 27.75 46.81
N SER A 137 15.70 27.75 47.59
CA SER A 137 15.61 27.39 49.01
C SER A 137 14.88 28.54 49.66
N GLY A 138 13.61 28.30 49.96
CA GLY A 138 12.91 29.08 50.94
C GLY A 138 13.69 29.05 52.25
N ASP A 139 13.79 30.24 52.81
CA ASP A 139 13.61 30.51 54.24
C ASP A 139 14.84 30.53 55.17
N VAL A 140 14.77 31.59 56.00
CA VAL A 140 15.37 31.90 57.30
C VAL A 140 16.88 32.12 57.46
N ASP A 141 17.20 33.40 57.68
CA ASP A 141 18.13 33.96 58.68
C ASP A 141 18.64 32.98 59.76
N GLU A 142 19.95 32.72 59.84
CA GLU A 142 20.56 32.45 61.14
C GLU A 142 22.06 32.81 61.19
N LYS A 143 22.39 33.59 62.21
CA LYS A 143 23.68 34.11 62.67
C LYS A 143 24.43 33.09 63.53
N LYS A 144 25.77 33.03 63.43
CA LYS A 144 26.76 32.69 64.50
C LYS A 144 28.19 32.76 63.91
N ASP A 145 29.03 33.71 64.29
CA ASP A 145 29.83 33.85 65.53
C ASP A 145 31.09 32.94 65.53
N ASP A 146 32.24 33.61 65.60
CA ASP A 146 33.63 33.23 65.91
C ASP A 146 33.92 31.82 66.45
N VAL A 147 34.91 31.11 65.90
CA VAL A 147 36.00 30.44 66.66
C VAL A 147 37.26 30.27 65.77
N LEU A 148 38.37 30.77 66.30
CA LEU A 148 39.76 30.67 65.85
C LEU A 148 40.47 29.65 66.75
N LEU A 149 41.07 28.57 66.23
CA LEU A 149 42.12 27.74 66.85
C LEU A 149 42.79 26.92 65.72
N VAL A 150 44.09 27.09 65.42
CA VAL A 150 45.28 26.46 66.07
C VAL A 150 45.12 24.95 66.26
#